data_AF-A0A4R8VT30-F1
#
_entry.id   AF-A0A4R8VT30-F1
#
_cell.length_a   1.000
_cell.length_b   1.000
_cell.length_c   1.000
_cell.angle_alpha   90.00
_cell.angle_beta   90.00
_cell.angle_gamma   90.00
#
_symmetry.space_group_name_H-M   'P 1'
#
loop_
_entity.id
_entity.type
_entity.pdbx_description
1 polymer ?
#
loop_
_entity_poly.entity_id
_entity_poly.type
_entity_poly.pdbx_seq_one_letter_code
_entity_poly.pdbx_strand_id
1 'polypeptide(L)'
;MRPVNLVVERYIPSALAFAITLTFVVAILALILTDAGPVEVINGWGDGLSGLLAFMTQMALILLLGHTLANTGPVRKALARLGGLPKTVIQAYLFVFVIAAVASLISWGLGLVVGVLVAKEVAEQGRQKGLNLHFPLLVAAGYSGYVIWHMGYSGSGTLTAATEGSFIAEQLGRTIPISETIFSWWNMTAAVVTILVVALALALVAPRRGDKVIELGFDARNTDTIDDEVVTPADRIDASRILTLLVGLALTAYIVIHYVQGGTAGLDIVNWTFLALIFLLVRNPFELITLVKNAASNVGEILLQFPLYAGIMGILATTGLITVFSDFVVSVATPATFGVLAFLSAGVVNFFVPSGGGQFAVQGPIMLDAAQRLGVDPSVAIMAIAYGDQWTNMIQPFWALPVLAIAALKMRDILGYTMVTLIASGLVFGVTMLLVGSGA
;
A
#
# COMPACT_ATOMS: atom_id res chain seq x y z
N MET A 1 1.21 24.14 10.64
CA MET A 1 0.95 23.16 9.55
C MET A 1 0.50 23.77 8.23
N ARG A 2 -0.02 25.03 8.18
CA ARG A 2 -0.24 25.78 6.91
C ARG A 2 0.93 25.77 5.90
N PRO A 3 2.22 25.90 6.28
CA PRO A 3 3.30 25.89 5.29
C PRO A 3 3.46 24.53 4.58
N VAL A 4 3.30 23.41 5.28
CA VAL A 4 3.39 22.06 4.66
C VAL A 4 2.23 21.82 3.71
N ASN A 5 1.00 22.19 4.11
CA ASN A 5 -0.18 22.14 3.22
C ASN A 5 0.05 22.91 1.92
N LEU A 6 0.62 24.12 2.01
CA LEU A 6 0.89 24.97 0.84
C LEU A 6 1.95 24.38 -0.08
N VAL A 7 2.95 23.68 0.46
CA VAL A 7 3.97 23.02 -0.36
C VAL A 7 3.37 21.82 -1.10
N VAL A 8 2.67 20.95 -0.37
CA VAL A 8 2.07 19.72 -0.92
C VAL A 8 1.04 20.03 -2.00
N GLU A 9 0.10 20.95 -1.74
CA GLU A 9 -0.98 21.25 -2.69
C GLU A 9 -0.52 22.05 -3.92
N ARG A 10 0.58 22.80 -3.83
CA ARG A 10 1.01 23.73 -4.90
C ARG A 10 2.16 23.22 -5.75
N TYR A 11 3.01 22.35 -5.22
CA TYR A 11 4.27 21.97 -5.87
C TYR A 11 4.44 20.48 -6.16
N ILE A 12 3.60 19.60 -5.60
CA ILE A 12 3.71 18.16 -5.88
C ILE A 12 2.91 17.83 -7.15
N PRO A 13 3.56 17.41 -8.25
CA PRO A 13 2.88 17.03 -9.48
C PRO A 13 2.12 15.70 -9.32
N SER A 14 1.29 15.35 -10.31
CA SER A 14 0.67 14.02 -10.33
C SER A 14 1.72 12.91 -10.47
N ALA A 15 1.41 11.72 -9.96
CA ALA A 15 2.32 10.57 -10.00
C ALA A 15 2.75 10.21 -11.44
N LEU A 16 1.82 10.32 -12.41
CA LEU A 16 2.12 10.15 -13.84
C LEU A 16 3.10 11.21 -14.37
N ALA A 17 2.85 12.49 -14.10
CA ALA A 17 3.73 13.57 -14.53
C ALA A 17 5.14 13.38 -13.95
N PHE A 18 5.22 12.86 -12.72
CA PHE A 18 6.48 12.47 -12.14
C PHE A 18 7.15 11.29 -12.86
N ALA A 19 6.45 10.18 -13.12
CA ALA A 19 7.02 9.03 -13.82
C ALA A 19 7.61 9.42 -15.20
N ILE A 20 6.93 10.32 -15.93
CA ILE A 20 7.42 10.90 -17.19
C ILE A 20 8.69 11.73 -16.95
N THR A 21 8.66 12.64 -15.98
CA THR A 21 9.81 13.51 -15.68
C THR A 21 11.02 12.70 -15.24
N LEU A 22 10.81 11.70 -14.37
CA LEU A 22 11.87 10.81 -13.89
C LEU A 22 12.50 10.03 -15.04
N THR A 23 11.71 9.60 -16.03
CA THR A 23 12.24 8.93 -17.23
C THR A 23 13.29 9.80 -17.91
N PHE A 24 12.99 11.08 -18.15
CA PHE A 24 13.95 12.00 -18.76
C PHE A 24 15.14 12.30 -17.86
N VAL A 25 14.93 12.47 -16.57
CA VAL A 25 16.02 12.70 -15.61
C VAL A 25 16.99 11.52 -15.61
N VAL A 26 16.50 10.29 -15.51
CA VAL A 26 17.34 9.08 -15.52
C VAL A 26 18.06 8.91 -16.86
N ALA A 27 17.38 9.17 -17.99
CA ALA A 27 18.01 9.17 -19.30
C ALA A 27 19.17 10.19 -19.41
N ILE A 28 18.97 11.41 -18.89
CA ILE A 28 20.02 12.44 -18.87
C ILE A 28 21.18 12.04 -17.96
N LEU A 29 20.88 11.51 -16.77
CA LEU A 29 21.91 11.05 -15.84
C LEU A 29 22.73 9.91 -16.43
N ALA A 30 22.11 9.01 -17.19
CA ALA A 30 22.84 7.95 -17.87
C ALA A 30 23.88 8.52 -18.84
N LEU A 31 23.48 9.50 -19.66
CA LEU A 31 24.37 10.13 -20.64
C LEU A 31 25.50 10.95 -20.03
N ILE A 32 25.34 11.43 -18.79
CA ILE A 32 26.34 12.30 -18.13
C ILE A 32 27.26 11.49 -17.21
N LEU A 33 26.74 10.46 -16.55
CA LEU A 33 27.45 9.74 -15.48
C LEU A 33 27.99 8.37 -15.89
N THR A 34 27.72 7.93 -17.12
CA THR A 34 28.15 6.62 -17.63
C THR A 34 28.73 6.76 -19.04
N ASP A 35 29.33 5.67 -19.55
CA ASP A 35 29.83 5.61 -20.93
C ASP A 35 28.73 5.33 -21.97
N ALA A 36 27.45 5.23 -21.55
CA ALA A 36 26.34 4.87 -22.41
C ALA A 36 26.02 5.95 -23.46
N GLY A 37 25.77 5.50 -24.70
CA GLY A 37 25.36 6.39 -25.80
C GLY A 37 23.84 6.64 -25.85
N PRO A 38 23.35 7.69 -26.56
CA PRO A 38 21.91 7.98 -26.69
C PRO A 38 21.07 6.82 -27.23
N VAL A 39 21.63 6.02 -28.15
CA VAL A 39 20.95 4.84 -28.71
C VAL A 39 20.75 3.77 -27.66
N GLU A 40 21.77 3.52 -26.84
CA GLU A 40 21.72 2.54 -25.76
C GLU A 40 20.71 2.93 -24.68
N VAL A 41 20.65 4.22 -24.32
CA VAL A 41 19.65 4.75 -23.38
C VAL A 41 18.23 4.56 -23.91
N ILE A 42 17.98 4.89 -25.18
CA ILE A 42 16.66 4.73 -25.79
C ILE A 42 16.27 3.25 -25.92
N ASN A 43 17.19 2.39 -26.34
CA ASN A 43 16.93 0.96 -26.46
C ASN A 43 16.68 0.34 -25.07
N GLY A 44 17.51 0.66 -24.07
CA GLY A 44 17.31 0.22 -22.70
C GLY A 44 15.94 0.64 -22.15
N TRP A 45 15.52 1.87 -22.42
CA TRP A 45 14.17 2.34 -22.07
C TRP A 45 13.07 1.56 -22.78
N GLY A 46 13.16 1.43 -24.11
CA GLY A 46 12.14 0.80 -24.96
C GLY A 46 11.97 -0.70 -24.67
N ASP A 47 13.08 -1.43 -24.60
CA ASP A 47 13.10 -2.86 -24.30
C ASP A 47 12.60 -3.11 -22.86
N GLY A 48 12.91 -2.19 -21.94
CA GLY A 48 12.47 -2.22 -20.55
C GLY A 48 10.97 -2.06 -20.34
N LEU A 49 10.22 -1.41 -21.25
CA LEU A 49 8.79 -1.08 -21.06
C LEU A 49 7.91 -2.30 -20.72
N SER A 50 8.28 -3.48 -21.22
CA SER A 50 7.54 -4.72 -21.02
C SER A 50 7.99 -5.52 -19.78
N GLY A 51 9.12 -5.15 -19.17
CA GLY A 51 9.79 -5.94 -18.12
C GLY A 51 8.99 -6.11 -16.83
N LEU A 52 7.96 -5.29 -16.61
CA LEU A 52 7.11 -5.35 -15.41
C LEU A 52 5.65 -5.73 -15.71
N LEU A 53 5.32 -6.27 -16.89
CA LEU A 53 3.92 -6.59 -17.23
C LEU A 53 3.26 -7.56 -16.25
N ALA A 54 3.94 -8.66 -15.89
CA ALA A 54 3.43 -9.63 -14.92
C ALA A 54 3.23 -8.97 -13.54
N PHE A 55 4.26 -8.27 -13.07
CA PHE A 55 4.25 -7.57 -11.78
C PHE A 55 3.16 -6.50 -11.69
N MET A 56 3.00 -5.67 -12.73
CA MET A 56 1.95 -4.67 -12.83
C MET A 56 0.56 -5.29 -12.78
N THR A 57 0.35 -6.39 -13.51
CA THR A 57 -0.95 -7.10 -13.51
C THR A 57 -1.26 -7.64 -12.12
N GLN A 58 -0.26 -8.22 -11.44
CA GLN A 58 -0.40 -8.70 -10.07
C GLN A 58 -0.74 -7.56 -9.09
N MET A 59 -0.07 -6.41 -9.18
CA MET A 59 -0.34 -5.23 -8.35
C MET A 59 -1.74 -4.65 -8.60
N ALA A 60 -2.14 -4.55 -9.87
CA ALA A 60 -3.48 -4.09 -10.24
C ALA A 60 -4.57 -5.02 -9.67
N LEU A 61 -4.35 -6.34 -9.72
CA LEU A 61 -5.27 -7.31 -9.12
C LEU A 61 -5.38 -7.15 -7.60
N ILE A 62 -4.29 -6.91 -6.87
CA ILE A 62 -4.35 -6.72 -5.41
C ILE A 62 -5.26 -5.54 -5.05
N LEU A 63 -5.13 -4.42 -5.77
CA LEU A 63 -5.99 -3.24 -5.56
C LEU A 63 -7.44 -3.53 -5.93
N LEU A 64 -7.66 -4.09 -7.13
CA LEU A 64 -8.97 -4.40 -7.65
C LEU A 64 -9.73 -5.33 -6.69
N LEU A 65 -9.11 -6.46 -6.34
CA LEU A 65 -9.70 -7.48 -5.48
C LEU A 65 -9.84 -6.97 -4.03
N GLY A 66 -8.87 -6.21 -3.51
CA GLY A 66 -8.98 -5.58 -2.20
C GLY A 66 -10.19 -4.64 -2.11
N HIS A 67 -10.38 -3.79 -3.12
CA HIS A 67 -11.54 -2.91 -3.21
C HIS A 67 -12.86 -3.68 -3.38
N THR A 68 -12.90 -4.67 -4.26
CA THR A 68 -14.08 -5.52 -4.47
C THR A 68 -14.48 -6.23 -3.18
N LEU A 69 -13.52 -6.84 -2.47
CA LEU A 69 -13.75 -7.54 -1.21
C LEU A 69 -14.32 -6.61 -0.14
N ALA A 70 -13.74 -5.41 0.03
CA ALA A 70 -14.17 -4.40 0.98
C ALA A 70 -15.66 -4.01 0.81
N ASN A 71 -16.16 -4.10 -0.42
CA ASN A 71 -17.51 -3.69 -0.79
C ASN A 71 -18.52 -4.83 -0.86
N THR A 72 -18.11 -6.08 -0.60
CA THR A 72 -19.05 -7.21 -0.53
C THR A 72 -20.08 -7.01 0.59
N GLY A 73 -21.30 -7.51 0.38
CA GLY A 73 -22.38 -7.42 1.36
C GLY A 73 -22.01 -7.91 2.77
N PRO A 74 -21.38 -9.10 2.94
CA PRO A 74 -20.94 -9.58 4.24
C PRO A 74 -19.91 -8.67 4.93
N VAL A 75 -18.93 -8.15 4.20
CA VAL A 75 -17.90 -7.25 4.75
C VAL A 75 -18.54 -5.93 5.17
N ARG A 76 -19.37 -5.31 4.33
CA ARG A 76 -20.11 -4.09 4.70
C ARG A 76 -20.97 -4.27 5.94
N LYS A 77 -21.67 -5.40 6.08
CA LYS A 77 -22.44 -5.74 7.31
C LYS A 77 -21.54 -5.92 8.53
N ALA A 78 -20.35 -6.49 8.36
CA ALA A 78 -19.38 -6.61 9.45
C ALA A 78 -18.85 -5.24 9.88
N LEU A 79 -18.44 -4.38 8.94
CA LEU A 79 -18.00 -3.01 9.24
C LEU A 79 -19.11 -2.19 9.92
N ALA A 80 -20.36 -2.35 9.46
CA ALA A 80 -21.54 -1.75 10.10
C ALA A 80 -21.64 -2.13 11.58
N ARG A 81 -21.52 -3.42 11.90
CA ARG A 81 -21.56 -3.89 13.30
C ARG A 81 -20.36 -3.39 14.12
N LEU A 82 -19.17 -3.40 13.53
CA LEU A 82 -17.94 -2.94 14.17
C LEU A 82 -18.00 -1.44 14.50
N GLY A 83 -18.62 -0.62 13.65
CA GLY A 83 -18.80 0.82 13.90
C GLY A 83 -19.61 1.14 15.17
N GLY A 84 -20.38 0.17 15.66
CA GLY A 84 -21.15 0.27 16.89
C GLY A 84 -20.42 -0.12 18.17
N LEU A 85 -19.18 -0.58 18.10
CA LEU A 85 -18.44 -1.00 19.28
C LEU A 85 -17.88 0.15 20.12
N PRO A 86 -17.40 1.27 19.55
CA PRO A 86 -16.88 2.37 20.35
C PRO A 86 -17.94 3.00 21.28
N LYS A 87 -17.54 3.26 22.52
CA LYS A 87 -18.36 3.85 23.59
C LYS A 87 -17.87 5.23 24.03
N THR A 88 -16.63 5.60 23.70
CA THR A 88 -16.03 6.90 24.05
C THR A 88 -15.40 7.55 22.82
N VAL A 89 -15.18 8.86 22.89
CA VAL A 89 -14.58 9.65 21.80
C VAL A 89 -13.18 9.13 21.43
N ILE A 90 -12.31 8.92 22.43
CA ILE A 90 -10.97 8.38 22.19
C ILE A 90 -11.04 6.94 21.64
N GLN A 91 -11.92 6.10 22.19
CA GLN A 91 -12.10 4.75 21.68
C GLN A 91 -12.51 4.75 20.21
N ALA A 92 -13.34 5.70 19.76
CA ALA A 92 -13.74 5.80 18.35
C ALA A 92 -12.54 5.99 17.42
N TYR A 93 -11.64 6.94 17.72
CA TYR A 93 -10.45 7.18 16.89
C TYR A 93 -9.49 6.00 16.89
N LEU A 94 -9.20 5.45 18.08
CA LEU A 94 -8.28 4.31 18.21
C LEU A 94 -8.84 3.07 17.53
N PHE A 95 -10.16 2.84 17.63
CA PHE A 95 -10.81 1.71 16.99
C PHE A 95 -10.73 1.80 15.47
N VAL A 96 -11.02 2.97 14.88
CA VAL A 96 -10.89 3.17 13.43
C VAL A 96 -9.44 2.91 12.99
N PHE A 97 -8.47 3.48 13.69
CA PHE A 97 -7.05 3.27 13.40
C PHE A 97 -6.65 1.79 13.45
N VAL A 98 -6.98 1.07 14.52
CA VAL A 98 -6.60 -0.33 14.69
C VAL A 98 -7.26 -1.23 13.64
N ILE A 99 -8.54 -1.03 13.33
CA ILE A 99 -9.23 -1.81 12.30
C ILE A 99 -8.63 -1.55 10.92
N ALA A 100 -8.31 -0.29 10.60
CA ALA A 100 -7.64 0.05 9.35
C ALA A 100 -6.23 -0.54 9.28
N ALA A 101 -5.46 -0.49 10.38
CA ALA A 101 -4.11 -1.06 10.46
C ALA A 101 -4.12 -2.58 10.25
N VAL A 102 -5.04 -3.29 10.89
CA VAL A 102 -5.21 -4.75 10.69
C VAL A 102 -5.64 -5.05 9.26
N ALA A 103 -6.57 -4.28 8.70
CA ALA A 103 -6.97 -4.43 7.30
C ALA A 103 -5.80 -4.19 6.33
N SER A 104 -4.96 -3.17 6.59
CA SER A 104 -3.76 -2.87 5.82
C SER A 104 -2.68 -3.95 5.92
N LEU A 105 -2.56 -4.63 7.06
CA LEU A 105 -1.67 -5.78 7.21
C LEU A 105 -2.17 -7.01 6.42
N ILE A 106 -3.46 -7.10 6.12
CA ILE A 106 -4.02 -8.17 5.27
C ILE A 106 -3.88 -7.79 3.80
N SER A 107 -4.40 -6.62 3.43
CA SER A 107 -4.20 -6.03 2.11
C SER A 107 -4.18 -4.52 2.17
N TRP A 108 -3.18 -3.92 1.52
CA TRP A 108 -3.07 -2.48 1.38
C TRP A 108 -4.28 -1.88 0.64
N GLY A 109 -4.79 -2.57 -0.39
CA GLY A 109 -5.99 -2.15 -1.13
C GLY A 109 -7.26 -2.26 -0.27
N LEU A 110 -7.36 -3.31 0.55
CA LEU A 110 -8.44 -3.47 1.52
C LEU A 110 -8.39 -2.39 2.62
N GLY A 111 -7.21 -2.14 3.19
CA GLY A 111 -7.02 -1.20 4.30
C GLY A 111 -7.41 0.23 3.98
N LEU A 112 -7.06 0.72 2.78
CA LEU A 112 -7.46 2.06 2.33
C LEU A 112 -8.99 2.23 2.29
N VAL A 113 -9.71 1.24 1.77
CA VAL A 113 -11.17 1.29 1.66
C VAL A 113 -11.84 1.06 3.02
N VAL A 114 -11.39 0.07 3.78
CA VAL A 114 -11.93 -0.25 5.11
C VAL A 114 -11.77 0.93 6.06
N GLY A 115 -10.62 1.61 6.05
CA GLY A 115 -10.35 2.75 6.95
C GLY A 115 -11.40 3.85 6.82
N VAL A 116 -11.75 4.24 5.59
CA VAL A 116 -12.76 5.28 5.35
C VAL A 116 -14.19 4.79 5.60
N LEU A 117 -14.50 3.53 5.27
CA LEU A 117 -15.83 2.96 5.51
C LEU A 117 -16.12 2.85 7.02
N VAL A 118 -15.15 2.39 7.81
CA VAL A 118 -15.29 2.30 9.27
C VAL A 118 -15.33 3.69 9.89
N ALA A 119 -14.54 4.65 9.41
CA ALA A 119 -14.62 6.04 9.87
C ALA A 119 -16.04 6.63 9.69
N LYS A 120 -16.67 6.39 8.54
CA LYS A 120 -18.05 6.84 8.26
C LYS A 120 -19.07 6.16 9.17
N GLU A 121 -18.97 4.84 9.36
CA GLU A 121 -19.91 4.13 10.23
C GLU A 121 -19.76 4.52 11.70
N VAL A 122 -18.52 4.65 12.19
CA VAL A 122 -18.25 5.09 13.56
C VAL A 122 -18.75 6.52 13.79
N ALA A 123 -18.60 7.41 12.81
CA ALA A 123 -19.16 8.76 12.88
C ALA A 123 -20.69 8.73 13.02
N GLU A 124 -21.37 7.97 12.15
CA GLU A 124 -22.83 7.90 12.12
C GLU A 124 -23.41 7.29 13.41
N GLN A 125 -22.88 6.14 13.84
CA GLN A 125 -23.35 5.50 15.07
C GLN A 125 -22.90 6.23 16.33
N GLY A 126 -21.75 6.89 16.29
CA GLY A 126 -21.29 7.76 17.37
C GLY A 126 -22.26 8.92 17.60
N ARG A 127 -22.73 9.56 16.52
CA ARG A 127 -23.76 10.61 16.56
C ARG A 127 -25.04 10.11 17.22
N GLN A 128 -25.50 8.91 16.87
CA GLN A 128 -26.69 8.28 17.48
C GLN A 128 -26.53 8.01 18.98
N LYS A 129 -25.29 7.85 19.46
CA LYS A 129 -24.95 7.68 20.88
C LYS A 129 -24.64 9.01 21.60
N GLY A 130 -24.74 10.15 20.92
CA GLY A 130 -24.37 11.46 21.49
C GLY A 130 -22.86 11.67 21.65
N LEU A 131 -22.03 10.97 20.87
CA LEU A 131 -20.58 11.19 20.84
C LEU A 131 -20.25 12.31 19.84
N ASN A 132 -19.62 13.39 20.32
CA ASN A 132 -19.14 14.47 19.47
C ASN A 132 -17.82 14.05 18.81
N LEU A 133 -17.89 13.51 17.58
CA LEU A 133 -16.74 12.96 16.87
C LEU A 133 -16.29 13.89 15.75
N HIS A 134 -15.05 14.36 15.83
CA HIS A 134 -14.42 15.13 14.75
C HIS A 134 -14.09 14.23 13.56
N PHE A 135 -14.90 14.35 12.52
CA PHE A 135 -14.87 13.47 11.35
C PHE A 135 -13.52 13.48 10.59
N PRO A 136 -12.86 14.63 10.36
CA PRO A 136 -11.51 14.65 9.79
C PRO A 136 -10.49 13.80 10.56
N LEU A 137 -10.56 13.76 11.89
CA LEU A 137 -9.68 12.90 12.69
C LEU A 137 -10.06 11.42 12.57
N LEU A 138 -11.34 11.06 12.43
CA LEU A 138 -11.72 9.66 12.15
C LEU A 138 -11.14 9.21 10.81
N VAL A 139 -11.25 10.05 9.77
CA VAL A 139 -10.70 9.75 8.44
C VAL A 139 -9.17 9.68 8.49
N ALA A 140 -8.52 10.62 9.19
CA ALA A 140 -7.07 10.59 9.39
C ALA A 140 -6.60 9.36 10.18
N ALA A 141 -7.36 8.92 11.19
CA ALA A 141 -7.08 7.70 11.94
C ALA A 141 -7.20 6.45 11.03
N GLY A 142 -8.24 6.41 10.18
CA GLY A 142 -8.41 5.34 9.19
C GLY A 142 -7.26 5.31 8.18
N TYR A 143 -6.88 6.47 7.63
CA TYR A 143 -5.73 6.57 6.72
C TYR A 143 -4.41 6.24 7.42
N SER A 144 -4.26 6.62 8.70
CA SER A 144 -3.06 6.33 9.48
C SER A 144 -2.82 4.83 9.69
N GLY A 145 -3.87 4.00 9.63
CA GLY A 145 -3.72 2.55 9.64
C GLY A 145 -2.89 2.02 8.45
N TYR A 146 -2.86 2.77 7.35
CA TYR A 146 -2.05 2.45 6.18
C TYR A 146 -0.54 2.52 6.45
N VAL A 147 -0.07 3.17 7.52
CA VAL A 147 1.36 3.38 7.80
C VAL A 147 2.17 2.09 8.02
N ILE A 148 1.51 0.93 8.13
CA ILE A 148 2.15 -0.39 8.31
C ILE A 148 1.83 -1.37 7.16
N TRP A 149 1.27 -0.90 6.05
CA TRP A 149 0.76 -1.77 4.99
C TRP A 149 1.85 -2.68 4.36
N HIS A 150 3.07 -2.18 4.25
CA HIS A 150 4.20 -2.90 3.68
C HIS A 150 4.70 -4.03 4.59
N MET A 151 4.33 -3.98 5.87
CA MET A 151 4.70 -4.94 6.90
C MET A 151 3.79 -6.18 6.90
N GLY A 152 2.79 -6.22 6.00
CA GLY A 152 1.73 -7.21 5.97
C GLY A 152 1.77 -8.16 4.77
N TYR A 153 0.74 -9.02 4.69
CA TYR A 153 0.60 -10.11 3.72
C TYR A 153 0.64 -9.65 2.26
N SER A 154 0.27 -8.40 1.97
CA SER A 154 0.26 -7.83 0.61
C SER A 154 1.45 -6.91 0.29
N GLY A 155 2.50 -6.88 1.12
CA GLY A 155 3.61 -5.93 0.93
C GLY A 155 4.27 -6.11 -0.44
N SER A 156 4.30 -5.05 -1.26
CA SER A 156 4.72 -5.18 -2.66
C SER A 156 6.15 -5.68 -2.79
N GLY A 157 7.12 -5.00 -2.17
CA GLY A 157 8.52 -5.39 -2.28
C GLY A 157 8.87 -6.72 -1.62
N THR A 158 8.26 -7.02 -0.48
CA THR A 158 8.47 -8.29 0.24
C THR A 158 7.92 -9.48 -0.53
N LEU A 159 6.72 -9.36 -1.11
CA LEU A 159 6.16 -10.40 -1.96
C LEU A 159 6.89 -10.52 -3.30
N THR A 160 7.35 -9.42 -3.90
CA THR A 160 8.21 -9.48 -5.09
C THR A 160 9.46 -10.29 -4.77
N ALA A 161 10.14 -10.01 -3.66
CA ALA A 161 11.32 -10.76 -3.25
C ALA A 161 11.03 -12.26 -2.98
N ALA A 162 9.82 -12.59 -2.52
CA ALA A 162 9.38 -13.96 -2.28
C ALA A 162 8.87 -14.69 -3.53
N THR A 163 8.65 -13.98 -4.65
CA THR A 163 8.08 -14.55 -5.89
C THR A 163 9.20 -14.97 -6.84
N GLU A 164 9.19 -16.24 -7.26
CA GLU A 164 10.13 -16.76 -8.26
C GLU A 164 9.97 -16.04 -9.62
N GLY A 165 11.08 -15.83 -10.32
CA GLY A 165 11.08 -15.10 -11.60
C GLY A 165 10.76 -13.60 -11.48
N SER A 166 10.75 -13.05 -10.26
CA SER A 166 10.68 -11.60 -10.08
C SER A 166 12.04 -10.95 -10.34
N PHE A 167 12.03 -9.68 -10.73
CA PHE A 167 13.25 -8.90 -10.95
C PHE A 167 14.18 -8.86 -9.71
N ILE A 168 13.62 -8.97 -8.50
CA ILE A 168 14.40 -9.05 -7.26
C ILE A 168 15.05 -10.42 -7.10
N ALA A 169 14.28 -11.49 -7.35
CA ALA A 169 14.79 -12.86 -7.23
C ALA A 169 15.86 -13.15 -8.28
N GLU A 170 15.70 -12.63 -9.50
CA GLU A 170 16.69 -12.71 -10.58
C GLU A 170 17.99 -11.99 -10.21
N GLN A 171 17.90 -10.77 -9.67
CA GLN A 171 19.09 -10.02 -9.25
C GLN A 171 19.84 -10.72 -8.11
N LEU A 172 19.12 -11.28 -7.13
CA LEU A 172 19.73 -11.96 -5.98
C LEU A 172 20.14 -13.41 -6.27
N GLY A 173 19.70 -13.98 -7.39
CA GLY A 173 19.86 -15.40 -7.73
C GLY A 173 19.07 -16.36 -6.82
N ARG A 174 18.18 -15.83 -5.97
CA ARG A 174 17.32 -16.59 -5.05
C ARG A 174 16.13 -15.74 -4.60
N THR A 175 15.06 -16.39 -4.15
CA THR A 175 13.97 -15.70 -3.45
C THR A 175 14.34 -15.41 -1.99
N ILE A 176 13.74 -14.35 -1.45
CA ILE A 176 13.76 -14.04 -0.01
C ILE A 176 12.41 -14.43 0.57
N PRO A 177 12.32 -15.47 1.41
CA PRO A 177 11.04 -15.92 1.94
C PRO A 177 10.43 -14.85 2.86
N ILE A 178 9.10 -14.84 2.93
CA ILE A 178 8.35 -13.92 3.80
C ILE A 178 8.70 -14.07 5.29
N SER A 179 9.29 -15.19 5.71
CA SER A 179 9.81 -15.40 7.08
C SER A 179 11.00 -14.52 7.43
N GLU A 180 11.80 -14.10 6.43
CA GLU A 180 12.94 -13.20 6.60
C GLU A 180 12.51 -11.72 6.51
N THR A 181 11.31 -11.44 5.99
CA THR A 181 10.79 -10.08 5.79
C THR A 181 9.55 -9.81 6.63
N ILE A 182 8.36 -10.13 6.12
CA ILE A 182 7.05 -9.89 6.75
C ILE A 182 6.96 -10.52 8.14
N PHE A 183 7.32 -11.80 8.26
CA PHE A 183 7.23 -12.57 9.51
C PHE A 183 8.54 -12.64 10.27
N SER A 184 9.51 -11.78 9.93
CA SER A 184 10.69 -11.61 10.77
C SER A 184 10.27 -11.06 12.14
N TRP A 185 10.92 -11.54 13.20
CA TRP A 185 10.56 -11.17 14.57
C TRP A 185 10.63 -9.66 14.79
N TRP A 186 11.62 -9.00 14.17
CA TRP A 186 11.85 -7.56 14.30
C TRP A 186 10.81 -6.75 13.52
N ASN A 187 10.36 -7.20 12.34
CA ASN A 187 9.27 -6.53 11.62
C ASN A 187 7.94 -6.67 12.36
N MET A 188 7.62 -7.86 12.86
CA MET A 188 6.40 -8.08 13.64
C MET A 188 6.40 -7.23 14.91
N THR A 189 7.53 -7.14 15.60
CA THR A 189 7.69 -6.29 16.78
C THR A 189 7.53 -4.82 16.40
N ALA A 190 8.18 -4.37 15.33
CA ALA A 190 8.06 -2.99 14.84
C ALA A 190 6.62 -2.64 14.45
N ALA A 191 5.86 -3.56 13.84
CA ALA A 191 4.46 -3.36 13.48
C ALA A 191 3.60 -3.13 14.74
N VAL A 192 3.75 -3.99 15.75
CA VAL A 192 3.02 -3.86 17.04
C VAL A 192 3.41 -2.56 17.74
N VAL A 193 4.70 -2.25 17.84
CA VAL A 193 5.18 -1.01 18.46
C VAL A 193 4.66 0.21 17.70
N THR A 194 4.63 0.18 16.37
CA THR A 194 4.09 1.26 15.54
C THR A 194 2.60 1.47 15.81
N ILE A 195 1.81 0.40 15.88
CA ILE A 195 0.39 0.48 16.25
C ILE A 195 0.24 1.14 17.63
N LEU A 196 1.01 0.73 18.63
CA LEU A 196 0.90 1.28 19.98
C LEU A 196 1.31 2.77 20.03
N VAL A 197 2.43 3.13 19.40
CA VAL A 197 2.97 4.48 19.41
C VAL A 197 2.07 5.44 18.62
N VAL A 198 1.59 5.03 17.45
CA VAL A 198 0.66 5.84 16.64
C VAL A 198 -0.70 5.95 17.31
N ALA A 199 -1.23 4.87 17.91
CA ALA A 199 -2.46 4.93 18.70
C ALA A 199 -2.34 5.95 19.84
N LEU A 200 -1.24 5.90 20.60
CA LEU A 200 -0.99 6.89 21.66
C LEU A 200 -0.93 8.30 21.08
N ALA A 201 -0.19 8.51 19.99
CA ALA A 201 -0.05 9.82 19.36
C ALA A 201 -1.41 10.38 18.88
N LEU A 202 -2.25 9.56 18.26
CA LEU A 202 -3.60 9.92 17.84
C LEU A 202 -4.52 10.24 19.03
N ALA A 203 -4.42 9.49 20.13
CA ALA A 203 -5.16 9.80 21.36
C ALA A 203 -4.75 11.15 21.96
N LEU A 204 -3.47 11.51 21.91
CA LEU A 204 -2.94 12.76 22.45
C LEU A 204 -3.39 14.00 21.67
N VAL A 205 -3.64 13.86 20.36
CA VAL A 205 -4.09 14.95 19.47
C VAL A 205 -5.60 14.97 19.25
N ALA A 206 -6.34 14.06 19.88
CA ALA A 206 -7.79 14.05 19.81
C ALA A 206 -8.39 15.34 20.43
N PRO A 207 -9.45 15.91 19.83
CA PRO A 207 -10.12 17.10 20.35
C PRO A 207 -10.52 16.94 21.82
N ARG A 208 -10.21 17.94 22.64
CA ARG A 208 -10.59 18.03 24.04
C ARG A 208 -11.93 18.74 24.20
N ARG A 209 -12.50 18.69 25.41
CA ARG A 209 -13.77 19.38 25.73
C ARG A 209 -13.62 20.89 25.43
N GLY A 210 -14.48 21.41 24.55
CA GLY A 210 -14.49 22.81 24.13
C GLY A 210 -13.86 23.06 22.76
N ASP A 211 -13.17 22.08 22.17
CA ASP A 211 -12.61 22.21 20.83
C ASP A 211 -13.70 22.18 19.75
N LYS A 212 -13.43 22.86 18.63
CA LYS A 212 -14.34 22.86 17.48
C LYS A 212 -14.38 21.48 16.83
N VAL A 213 -15.54 20.83 16.89
CA VAL A 213 -15.81 19.56 16.22
C VAL A 213 -16.52 19.80 14.89
N ILE A 214 -15.98 19.20 13.83
CA ILE A 214 -16.63 19.08 12.52
C ILE A 214 -17.15 17.66 12.40
N GLU A 215 -18.47 17.49 12.37
CA GLU A 215 -19.15 16.19 12.24
C GLU A 215 -19.42 15.81 10.78
N LEU A 216 -19.80 14.55 10.53
CA LEU A 216 -20.18 14.07 9.21
C LEU A 216 -21.49 14.75 8.76
N GLY A 217 -21.43 15.50 7.66
CA GLY A 217 -22.53 16.35 7.18
C GLY A 217 -23.48 15.72 6.15
N PHE A 218 -23.26 14.46 5.74
CA PHE A 218 -24.09 13.78 4.74
C PHE A 218 -24.40 12.35 5.17
N ASP A 219 -25.57 11.85 4.77
CA ASP A 219 -25.95 10.46 5.05
C ASP A 219 -25.07 9.53 4.20
N ALA A 220 -24.20 8.78 4.87
CA ALA A 220 -23.21 7.92 4.26
C ALA A 220 -23.79 6.61 3.72
N ARG A 221 -25.06 6.30 4.05
CA ARG A 221 -25.71 5.02 3.73
C ARG A 221 -26.48 5.06 2.41
N ASN A 222 -25.81 5.42 1.32
CA ASN A 222 -26.31 4.99 0.01
C ASN A 222 -25.85 3.55 -0.22
N THR A 223 -26.71 2.60 0.14
CA THR A 223 -26.63 1.26 -0.41
C THR A 223 -27.46 1.27 -1.69
N ASP A 224 -26.81 1.39 -2.84
CA ASP A 224 -27.42 0.93 -4.08
C ASP A 224 -27.69 -0.57 -3.87
N THR A 225 -28.94 -0.90 -3.56
CA THR A 225 -29.40 -2.27 -3.62
C THR A 225 -29.39 -2.64 -5.08
N ILE A 226 -28.41 -3.45 -5.47
CA ILE A 226 -28.37 -4.08 -6.78
C ILE A 226 -29.56 -5.03 -6.81
N ASP A 227 -30.65 -4.58 -7.40
CA ASP A 227 -31.87 -5.34 -7.63
C ASP A 227 -31.95 -5.53 -9.15
N ASP A 228 -31.30 -6.59 -9.63
CA ASP A 228 -31.37 -6.97 -11.04
C ASP A 228 -32.59 -7.88 -11.23
N GLU A 229 -33.54 -7.46 -12.07
CA GLU A 229 -34.74 -8.25 -12.37
C GLU A 229 -34.36 -9.56 -13.08
N VAL A 230 -34.70 -10.69 -12.49
CA VAL A 230 -34.51 -12.01 -13.09
C VAL A 230 -35.67 -12.27 -14.06
N VAL A 231 -35.47 -11.98 -15.34
CA VAL A 231 -36.52 -12.06 -16.36
C VAL A 231 -36.43 -13.38 -17.16
N THR A 232 -35.22 -13.91 -17.36
CA THR A 232 -34.96 -15.06 -18.24
C THR A 232 -34.33 -16.26 -17.51
N PRO A 233 -34.37 -17.47 -18.11
CA PRO A 233 -33.64 -18.62 -17.59
C PRO A 233 -32.12 -18.42 -17.51
N ALA A 234 -31.54 -17.60 -18.39
CA ALA A 234 -30.12 -17.22 -18.33
C ALA A 234 -29.84 -16.35 -17.10
N ASP A 235 -30.73 -15.39 -16.81
CA ASP A 235 -30.62 -14.56 -15.59
C ASP A 235 -30.71 -15.39 -14.31
N ARG A 236 -31.37 -16.55 -14.33
CA ARG A 236 -31.35 -17.48 -13.18
C ARG A 236 -29.98 -18.10 -12.93
N ILE A 237 -29.20 -18.33 -13.99
CA ILE A 237 -27.82 -18.81 -13.88
C ILE A 237 -26.94 -17.69 -13.30
N ASP A 238 -27.07 -16.46 -13.83
CA ASP A 238 -26.32 -15.29 -13.38
C ASP A 238 -26.76 -14.77 -12.00
N ALA A 239 -27.96 -15.13 -11.54
CA ALA A 239 -28.43 -14.91 -10.19
C ALA A 239 -28.05 -16.06 -9.21
N SER A 240 -27.41 -17.12 -9.70
CA SER A 240 -27.10 -18.31 -8.90
C SER A 240 -25.84 -18.15 -8.06
N ARG A 241 -25.99 -18.38 -6.74
CA ARG A 241 -24.87 -18.50 -5.80
C ARG A 241 -24.02 -19.74 -6.03
N ILE A 242 -24.56 -20.77 -6.69
CA ILE A 242 -23.84 -22.03 -6.88
C ILE A 242 -22.59 -21.81 -7.73
N LEU A 243 -22.68 -20.98 -8.77
CA LEU A 243 -21.54 -20.69 -9.64
C LEU A 243 -20.39 -20.03 -8.88
N THR A 244 -20.70 -18.97 -8.12
CA THR A 244 -19.68 -18.26 -7.36
C THR A 244 -19.10 -19.14 -6.25
N LEU A 245 -19.95 -19.92 -5.57
CA LEU A 245 -19.52 -20.84 -4.52
C LEU A 245 -18.58 -21.94 -5.05
N LEU A 246 -18.91 -22.58 -6.17
CA LEU A 246 -18.07 -23.64 -6.75
C LEU A 246 -16.68 -23.12 -7.12
N VAL A 247 -16.61 -21.94 -7.76
CA VAL A 247 -15.33 -21.31 -8.09
C VAL A 247 -14.54 -20.93 -6.83
N GLY A 248 -15.22 -20.35 -5.83
CA GLY A 248 -14.60 -20.00 -4.54
C GLY A 248 -14.04 -21.22 -3.82
N LEU A 249 -14.76 -22.34 -3.80
CA LEU A 249 -14.31 -23.61 -3.23
C LEU A 249 -13.14 -24.21 -4.00
N ALA A 250 -13.16 -24.17 -5.33
CA ALA A 250 -12.06 -24.65 -6.17
C ALA A 250 -10.76 -23.85 -5.94
N LEU A 251 -10.85 -22.52 -5.89
CA LEU A 251 -9.71 -21.66 -5.57
C LEU A 251 -9.20 -21.91 -4.14
N THR A 252 -10.11 -22.08 -3.18
CA THR A 252 -9.74 -22.42 -1.80
C THR A 252 -9.01 -23.75 -1.74
N ALA A 253 -9.50 -24.78 -2.45
CA ALA A 253 -8.85 -26.08 -2.52
C ALA A 253 -7.44 -25.98 -3.13
N TYR A 254 -7.28 -25.21 -4.21
CA TYR A 254 -5.97 -24.95 -4.81
C TYR A 254 -5.00 -24.29 -3.82
N ILE A 255 -5.43 -23.25 -3.10
CA ILE A 255 -4.61 -22.56 -2.09
C ILE A 255 -4.23 -23.51 -0.95
N VAL A 256 -5.16 -24.34 -0.47
CA VAL A 256 -4.86 -25.35 0.56
C VAL A 256 -3.83 -26.36 0.07
N ILE A 257 -3.99 -26.88 -1.15
CA ILE A 257 -3.04 -27.81 -1.76
C ILE A 257 -1.66 -27.17 -1.87
N HIS A 258 -1.57 -25.92 -2.35
CA HIS A 258 -0.32 -25.17 -2.48
C HIS A 258 0.45 -25.12 -1.16
N TYR A 259 -0.19 -24.72 -0.07
CA TYR A 259 0.46 -24.64 1.24
C TYR A 259 0.79 -26.01 1.84
N VAL A 260 -0.08 -27.02 1.65
CA VAL A 260 0.19 -28.40 2.11
C VAL A 260 1.41 -29.00 1.40
N GLN A 261 1.63 -28.63 0.14
CA GLN A 261 2.79 -29.05 -0.66
C GLN A 261 4.07 -28.24 -0.38
N GLY A 262 4.04 -27.34 0.61
CA GLY A 262 5.20 -26.53 1.01
C GLY A 262 5.36 -25.23 0.23
N GLY A 263 4.37 -24.84 -0.57
CA GLY A 263 4.35 -23.55 -1.25
C GLY A 263 4.29 -22.37 -0.27
N THR A 264 4.88 -21.24 -0.65
CA THR A 264 4.92 -20.02 0.15
C THR A 264 3.96 -18.95 -0.39
N ALA A 265 3.75 -17.87 0.37
CA ALA A 265 3.01 -16.73 -0.14
C ALA A 265 3.84 -15.99 -1.20
N GLY A 266 3.19 -15.68 -2.31
CA GLY A 266 3.68 -14.82 -3.37
C GLY A 266 2.53 -13.98 -3.92
N LEU A 267 2.83 -13.12 -4.88
CA LEU A 267 1.86 -12.18 -5.44
C LEU A 267 0.59 -12.86 -5.97
N ASP A 268 0.74 -13.96 -6.69
CA ASP A 268 -0.39 -14.70 -7.26
C ASP A 268 -1.24 -15.36 -6.18
N ILE A 269 -0.62 -16.02 -5.20
CA ILE A 269 -1.33 -16.69 -4.09
C ILE A 269 -2.14 -15.69 -3.28
N VAL A 270 -1.60 -14.49 -3.07
CA VAL A 270 -2.32 -13.39 -2.41
C VAL A 270 -3.54 -12.96 -3.23
N ASN A 271 -3.38 -12.78 -4.55
CA ASN A 271 -4.49 -12.47 -5.45
C ASN A 271 -5.57 -13.56 -5.44
N TRP A 272 -5.17 -14.84 -5.52
CA TRP A 272 -6.11 -15.95 -5.48
C TRP A 272 -6.81 -16.08 -4.14
N THR A 273 -6.15 -15.71 -3.03
CA THR A 273 -6.78 -15.65 -1.72
C THR A 273 -7.92 -14.62 -1.72
N PHE A 274 -7.69 -13.41 -2.24
CA PHE A 274 -8.75 -12.41 -2.33
C PHE A 274 -9.86 -12.82 -3.29
N LEU A 275 -9.50 -13.39 -4.44
CA LEU A 275 -10.47 -13.87 -5.42
C LEU A 275 -11.36 -14.97 -4.82
N ALA A 276 -10.77 -15.94 -4.12
CA ALA A 276 -11.50 -17.00 -3.42
C ALA A 276 -12.48 -16.41 -2.40
N LEU A 277 -12.02 -15.48 -1.55
CA LEU A 277 -12.87 -14.81 -0.56
C LEU A 277 -14.03 -14.05 -1.20
N ILE A 278 -13.78 -13.31 -2.29
CA ILE A 278 -14.82 -12.61 -3.03
C ILE A 278 -15.87 -13.60 -3.53
N PHE A 279 -15.47 -14.65 -4.23
CA PHE A 279 -16.38 -15.67 -4.77
C PHE A 279 -17.20 -16.38 -3.69
N LEU A 280 -16.62 -16.63 -2.51
CA LEU A 280 -17.34 -17.23 -1.38
C LEU A 280 -18.37 -16.28 -0.75
N LEU A 281 -18.12 -14.96 -0.81
CA LEU A 281 -18.91 -13.93 -0.12
C LEU A 281 -19.98 -13.26 -0.99
N VAL A 282 -19.77 -13.15 -2.30
CA VAL A 282 -20.78 -12.59 -3.22
C VAL A 282 -21.98 -13.53 -3.35
N ARG A 283 -23.16 -12.93 -3.56
CA ARG A 283 -24.42 -13.65 -3.72
C ARG A 283 -24.50 -14.36 -5.05
N ASN A 284 -24.00 -13.74 -6.12
CA ASN A 284 -24.12 -14.24 -7.49
C ASN A 284 -23.17 -13.47 -8.44
N PRO A 285 -23.03 -13.93 -9.70
CA PRO A 285 -22.27 -13.23 -10.73
C PRO A 285 -22.65 -11.76 -10.96
N PHE A 286 -23.93 -11.39 -10.89
CA PHE A 286 -24.37 -9.99 -11.06
C PHE A 286 -23.74 -9.04 -10.03
N GLU A 287 -23.78 -9.42 -8.75
CA GLU A 287 -23.13 -8.65 -7.68
C GLU A 287 -21.62 -8.51 -7.94
N LEU A 288 -20.97 -9.60 -8.37
CA LEU A 288 -19.54 -9.59 -8.67
C LEU A 288 -19.18 -8.61 -9.79
N ILE A 289 -19.90 -8.66 -10.92
CA ILE A 289 -19.65 -7.79 -12.08
C ILE A 289 -19.79 -6.32 -11.67
N THR A 290 -20.82 -5.98 -10.92
CA THR A 290 -21.04 -4.60 -10.45
C THR A 290 -19.92 -4.14 -9.52
N LEU A 291 -19.53 -4.98 -8.55
CA LEU A 291 -18.44 -4.64 -7.63
C LEU A 291 -17.09 -4.47 -8.35
N VAL A 292 -16.80 -5.31 -9.34
CA VAL A 292 -15.57 -5.22 -10.15
C VAL A 292 -15.60 -3.99 -11.04
N LYS A 293 -16.73 -3.68 -11.68
CA LYS A 293 -16.91 -2.46 -12.49
C LYS A 293 -16.60 -1.20 -11.67
N ASN A 294 -17.08 -1.15 -10.42
CA ASN A 294 -16.81 -0.04 -9.51
C ASN A 294 -15.34 0.01 -9.04
N ALA A 295 -14.69 -1.15 -8.91
CA ALA A 295 -13.29 -1.25 -8.52
C ALA A 295 -12.33 -0.90 -9.66
N ALA A 296 -12.69 -1.18 -10.92
CA ALA A 296 -11.81 -1.10 -12.08
C ALA A 296 -11.28 0.31 -12.38
N SER A 297 -12.03 1.36 -12.04
CA SER A 297 -11.55 2.74 -12.19
C SER A 297 -10.31 3.04 -11.34
N ASN A 298 -10.10 2.29 -10.26
CA ASN A 298 -8.98 2.52 -9.33
C ASN A 298 -7.63 1.96 -9.83
N VAL A 299 -7.60 1.13 -10.88
CA VAL A 299 -6.35 0.52 -11.38
C VAL A 299 -5.72 1.25 -12.57
N GLY A 300 -6.43 2.20 -13.20
CA GLY A 300 -5.99 2.84 -14.44
C GLY A 300 -4.63 3.54 -14.32
N GLU A 301 -4.39 4.24 -13.21
CA GLU A 301 -3.12 4.93 -12.97
C GLU A 301 -1.94 3.97 -12.78
N ILE A 302 -2.17 2.79 -12.18
CA ILE A 302 -1.16 1.74 -12.03
C ILE A 302 -0.77 1.21 -13.41
N LEU A 303 -1.76 0.88 -14.24
CA LEU A 303 -1.53 0.31 -15.57
C LEU A 303 -0.75 1.26 -16.50
N LEU A 304 -0.94 2.58 -16.32
CA LEU A 304 -0.26 3.58 -17.13
C LEU A 304 1.17 3.89 -16.66
N GLN A 305 1.42 3.85 -15.35
CA GLN A 305 2.71 4.27 -14.78
C GLN A 305 3.78 3.18 -14.80
N PHE A 306 3.40 1.92 -14.57
CA PHE A 306 4.36 0.83 -14.44
C PHE A 306 5.20 0.58 -15.70
N PRO A 307 4.70 0.72 -16.95
CA PRO A 307 5.56 0.65 -18.12
C PRO A 307 6.68 1.69 -18.09
N LEU A 308 6.40 2.90 -17.59
CA LEU A 308 7.41 3.96 -17.47
C LEU A 308 8.47 3.62 -16.41
N TYR A 309 8.05 3.06 -15.26
CA TYR A 309 9.00 2.56 -14.26
C TYR A 309 9.83 1.39 -14.78
N ALA A 310 9.24 0.50 -15.59
CA ALA A 310 9.95 -0.58 -16.26
C ALA A 310 10.98 -0.05 -17.26
N GLY A 311 10.62 0.98 -18.04
CA GLY A 311 11.56 1.66 -18.92
C GLY A 311 12.71 2.34 -18.15
N ILE A 312 12.43 2.98 -17.02
CA ILE A 312 13.47 3.55 -16.14
C ILE A 312 14.41 2.44 -15.65
N MET A 313 13.87 1.32 -15.19
CA MET A 313 14.64 0.15 -14.76
C MET A 313 15.50 -0.40 -15.90
N GLY A 314 14.98 -0.41 -17.13
CA GLY A 314 15.73 -0.76 -18.33
C GLY A 314 16.94 0.15 -18.57
N ILE A 315 16.75 1.49 -18.49
CA ILE A 315 17.88 2.44 -18.57
C ILE A 315 18.90 2.15 -17.47
N LEU A 316 18.45 1.98 -16.22
CA LEU A 316 19.35 1.74 -15.09
C LEU A 316 20.20 0.49 -15.29
N ALA A 317 19.59 -0.60 -15.76
CA ALA A 317 20.24 -1.88 -15.96
C ALA A 317 21.23 -1.88 -17.13
N THR A 318 20.89 -1.25 -18.26
CA THR A 318 21.75 -1.28 -19.45
C THR A 318 22.91 -0.30 -19.38
N THR A 319 22.72 0.85 -18.74
CA THR A 319 23.71 1.95 -18.78
C THR A 319 24.76 1.89 -17.67
N GLY A 320 24.60 1.00 -16.68
CA GLY A 320 25.49 0.91 -15.52
C GLY A 320 25.20 1.93 -14.41
N LEU A 321 24.10 2.70 -14.51
CA LEU A 321 23.70 3.66 -13.47
C LEU A 321 23.42 3.00 -12.11
N ILE A 322 23.01 1.73 -12.06
CA ILE A 322 22.84 0.99 -10.81
C ILE A 322 24.14 1.04 -10.00
N THR A 323 25.27 0.73 -10.64
CA THR A 323 26.60 0.74 -10.03
C THR A 323 27.01 2.14 -9.56
N VAL A 324 26.75 3.17 -10.38
CA VAL A 324 27.08 4.57 -10.02
C VAL A 324 26.34 4.99 -8.75
N PHE A 325 25.05 4.68 -8.66
CA PHE A 325 24.27 5.04 -7.47
C PHE A 325 24.61 4.15 -6.27
N SER A 326 24.89 2.87 -6.47
CA SER A 326 25.29 1.99 -5.37
C SER A 326 26.67 2.35 -4.84
N ASP A 327 27.62 2.76 -5.68
CA ASP A 327 28.92 3.32 -5.28
C ASP A 327 28.74 4.52 -4.34
N PHE A 328 27.83 5.43 -4.70
CA PHE A 328 27.51 6.56 -3.83
C PHE A 328 26.98 6.09 -2.47
N VAL A 329 26.03 5.15 -2.44
CA VAL A 329 25.48 4.60 -1.19
C VAL A 329 26.57 3.95 -0.35
N VAL A 330 27.42 3.10 -0.95
CA VAL A 330 28.53 2.42 -0.28
C VAL A 330 29.56 3.41 0.25
N SER A 331 29.77 4.54 -0.43
CA SER A 331 30.73 5.58 0.01
C SER A 331 30.29 6.34 1.27
N VAL A 332 28.99 6.38 1.57
CA VAL A 332 28.43 7.13 2.71
C VAL A 332 27.87 6.24 3.82
N ALA A 333 27.56 4.98 3.51
CA ALA A 333 26.95 4.04 4.44
C ALA A 333 27.97 3.04 5.03
N THR A 334 27.66 2.58 6.24
CA THR A 334 28.31 1.42 6.88
C THR A 334 27.26 0.33 7.06
N PRO A 335 27.63 -0.92 7.37
CA PRO A 335 26.64 -1.97 7.66
C PRO A 335 25.63 -1.52 8.73
N ALA A 336 26.13 -0.88 9.80
CA ALA A 336 25.31 -0.36 10.90
C ALA A 336 24.36 0.78 10.51
N THR A 337 24.78 1.67 9.60
CA THR A 337 23.99 2.86 9.22
C THR A 337 23.16 2.66 7.96
N PHE A 338 23.42 1.60 7.19
CA PHE A 338 22.81 1.33 5.89
C PHE A 338 21.27 1.32 5.97
N GLY A 339 20.69 0.54 6.89
CA GLY A 339 19.22 0.42 6.99
C GLY A 339 18.53 1.75 7.20
N VAL A 340 19.08 2.62 8.07
CA VAL A 340 18.53 3.95 8.36
C VAL A 340 18.65 4.86 7.14
N LEU A 341 19.81 4.88 6.48
CA LEU A 341 20.03 5.71 5.29
C LEU A 341 19.15 5.26 4.12
N ALA A 342 19.01 3.95 3.92
CA ALA A 342 18.11 3.39 2.91
C ALA A 342 16.64 3.74 3.20
N PHE A 343 16.21 3.67 4.47
CA PHE A 343 14.88 4.07 4.90
C PHE A 343 14.60 5.56 4.63
N LEU A 344 15.52 6.45 5.03
CA LEU A 344 15.38 7.88 4.80
C LEU A 344 15.39 8.21 3.30
N SER A 345 16.28 7.58 2.53
CA SER A 345 16.34 7.69 1.08
C SER A 345 15.02 7.26 0.44
N ALA A 346 14.47 6.12 0.86
CA ALA A 346 13.18 5.64 0.38
C ALA A 346 12.02 6.58 0.75
N GLY A 347 12.04 7.19 1.93
CA GLY A 347 11.08 8.23 2.28
C GLY A 347 11.15 9.44 1.35
N VAL A 348 12.36 9.89 0.98
CA VAL A 348 12.54 10.97 0.01
C VAL A 348 12.05 10.55 -1.38
N VAL A 349 12.42 9.35 -1.84
CA VAL A 349 12.02 8.82 -3.15
C VAL A 349 10.50 8.64 -3.26
N ASN A 350 9.80 8.30 -2.19
CA ASN A 350 8.35 8.10 -2.24
C ASN A 350 7.55 9.39 -2.53
N PHE A 351 8.06 10.58 -2.19
CA PHE A 351 7.42 11.85 -2.60
C PHE A 351 7.32 11.99 -4.12
N PHE A 352 8.25 11.33 -4.79
CA PHE A 352 8.49 11.37 -6.21
C PHE A 352 7.82 10.15 -6.87
N VAL A 353 8.05 8.95 -6.35
CA VAL A 353 7.48 7.69 -6.84
C VAL A 353 6.49 7.13 -5.81
N PRO A 354 5.25 7.65 -5.72
CA PRO A 354 4.29 7.28 -4.67
C PRO A 354 3.58 5.95 -4.94
N SER A 355 4.36 4.92 -5.23
CA SER A 355 3.92 3.59 -5.61
C SER A 355 4.93 2.59 -5.09
N GLY A 356 4.62 1.86 -4.02
CA GLY A 356 5.54 0.89 -3.44
C GLY A 356 6.10 -0.08 -4.47
N GLY A 357 5.28 -0.60 -5.38
CA GLY A 357 5.76 -1.45 -6.47
C GLY A 357 6.69 -0.73 -7.45
N GLY A 358 6.32 0.47 -7.90
CA GLY A 358 7.14 1.27 -8.83
C GLY A 358 8.45 1.75 -8.21
N GLN A 359 8.42 2.17 -6.95
CA GLN A 359 9.59 2.56 -6.18
C GLN A 359 10.54 1.39 -6.00
N PHE A 360 10.03 0.19 -5.68
CA PHE A 360 10.87 -1.01 -5.61
C PHE A 360 11.52 -1.36 -6.95
N ALA A 361 10.83 -1.17 -8.08
CA ALA A 361 11.41 -1.42 -9.39
C ALA A 361 12.59 -0.49 -9.73
N VAL A 362 12.55 0.75 -9.24
CA VAL A 362 13.59 1.76 -9.54
C VAL A 362 14.70 1.79 -8.48
N GLN A 363 14.34 1.77 -7.20
CA GLN A 363 15.27 1.93 -6.08
C GLN A 363 15.78 0.59 -5.53
N GLY A 364 15.00 -0.48 -5.65
CA GLY A 364 15.33 -1.82 -5.15
C GLY A 364 16.69 -2.32 -5.65
N PRO A 365 16.95 -2.32 -6.97
CA PRO A 365 18.20 -2.84 -7.49
C PRO A 365 19.44 -2.13 -6.96
N ILE A 366 19.36 -0.80 -6.80
CA ILE A 366 20.45 0.04 -6.28
C ILE A 366 20.75 -0.30 -4.82
N MET A 367 19.70 -0.41 -3.98
CA MET A 367 19.87 -0.68 -2.55
C MET A 367 20.29 -2.12 -2.29
N LEU A 368 19.84 -3.09 -3.08
CA LEU A 368 20.24 -4.48 -2.97
C LEU A 368 21.71 -4.69 -3.35
N ASP A 369 22.17 -4.03 -4.41
CA ASP A 369 23.60 -4.05 -4.78
C ASP A 369 24.48 -3.44 -3.67
N ALA A 370 24.08 -2.27 -3.15
CA ALA A 370 24.79 -1.64 -2.04
C ALA A 370 24.81 -2.51 -0.77
N ALA A 371 23.68 -3.15 -0.44
CA ALA A 371 23.60 -4.07 0.69
C ALA A 371 24.55 -5.26 0.54
N GLN A 372 24.56 -5.89 -0.65
CA GLN A 372 25.46 -6.99 -0.95
C GLN A 372 26.93 -6.60 -0.76
N ARG A 373 27.32 -5.43 -1.28
CA ARG A 373 28.69 -4.91 -1.19
C ARG A 373 29.11 -4.52 0.23
N LEU A 374 28.16 -4.10 1.07
CA LEU A 374 28.37 -3.82 2.49
C LEU A 374 28.25 -5.07 3.38
N GLY A 375 27.89 -6.23 2.82
CA GLY A 375 27.65 -7.45 3.60
C GLY A 375 26.42 -7.36 4.52
N VAL A 376 25.42 -6.55 4.13
CA VAL A 376 24.15 -6.40 4.85
C VAL A 376 23.12 -7.36 4.27
N ASP A 377 22.31 -7.97 5.13
CA ASP A 377 21.26 -8.88 4.71
C ASP A 377 20.24 -8.18 3.77
N PRO A 378 19.89 -8.79 2.61
CA PRO A 378 18.99 -8.17 1.64
C PRO A 378 17.59 -7.86 2.21
N SER A 379 17.13 -8.60 3.23
CA SER A 379 15.87 -8.31 3.92
C SER A 379 15.89 -6.92 4.57
N VAL A 380 17.04 -6.42 5.02
CA VAL A 380 17.18 -5.07 5.59
C VAL A 380 16.98 -4.03 4.50
N ALA A 381 17.58 -4.21 3.32
CA ALA A 381 17.40 -3.29 2.19
C ALA A 381 15.94 -3.26 1.72
N ILE A 382 15.33 -4.43 1.55
CA ILE A 382 13.92 -4.57 1.17
C ILE A 382 13.04 -3.84 2.19
N MET A 383 13.19 -4.14 3.46
CA MET A 383 12.32 -3.57 4.48
C MET A 383 12.60 -2.08 4.74
N ALA A 384 13.82 -1.60 4.55
CA ALA A 384 14.13 -0.17 4.62
C ALA A 384 13.37 0.62 3.53
N ILE A 385 13.35 0.10 2.29
CA ILE A 385 12.54 0.70 1.22
C ILE A 385 11.06 0.67 1.58
N ALA A 386 10.58 -0.49 2.04
CA ALA A 386 9.19 -0.70 2.43
C ALA A 386 8.74 0.27 3.54
N TYR A 387 9.60 0.50 4.54
CA TYR A 387 9.35 1.44 5.63
C TYR A 387 9.37 2.89 5.15
N GLY A 388 10.30 3.26 4.26
CA GLY A 388 10.39 4.62 3.74
C GLY A 388 9.17 5.02 2.91
N ASP A 389 8.71 4.11 2.04
CA ASP A 389 7.48 4.27 1.26
C ASP A 389 6.27 4.51 2.19
N GLN A 390 5.96 3.54 3.06
CA GLN A 390 4.75 3.61 3.88
C GLN A 390 4.78 4.78 4.87
N TRP A 391 5.98 5.19 5.31
CA TRP A 391 6.17 6.29 6.24
C TRP A 391 5.71 7.62 5.66
N THR A 392 6.19 7.94 4.47
CA THR A 392 5.95 9.25 3.84
C THR A 392 4.62 9.32 3.11
N ASN A 393 3.96 8.18 2.83
CA ASN A 393 2.55 8.11 2.42
C ASN A 393 1.62 8.89 3.37
N MET A 394 2.01 9.08 4.64
CA MET A 394 1.22 9.86 5.59
C MET A 394 1.07 11.34 5.21
N ILE A 395 2.00 11.90 4.43
CA ILE A 395 1.93 13.30 3.99
C ILE A 395 1.96 13.46 2.47
N GLN A 396 2.26 12.38 1.76
CA GLN A 396 2.17 12.31 0.31
C GLN A 396 0.68 12.13 -0.10
N PRO A 397 0.17 12.90 -1.09
CA PRO A 397 -1.27 12.98 -1.36
C PRO A 397 -1.87 11.79 -2.15
N PHE A 398 -1.07 11.00 -2.87
CA PHE A 398 -1.56 9.99 -3.83
C PHE A 398 -2.57 9.03 -3.23
N TRP A 399 -2.22 8.32 -2.16
CA TRP A 399 -3.13 7.37 -1.50
C TRP A 399 -4.20 8.05 -0.64
N ALA A 400 -3.95 9.28 -0.19
CA ALA A 400 -4.92 10.07 0.57
C ALA A 400 -6.08 10.54 -0.32
N LEU A 401 -5.83 10.89 -1.59
CA LEU A 401 -6.84 11.45 -2.49
C LEU A 401 -8.07 10.54 -2.69
N PRO A 402 -7.95 9.22 -2.98
CA PRO A 402 -9.10 8.33 -3.06
C PRO A 402 -9.91 8.25 -1.76
N VAL A 403 -9.22 8.21 -0.61
CA VAL A 403 -9.84 8.19 0.72
C VAL A 403 -10.61 9.49 0.98
N LEU A 404 -10.00 10.63 0.65
CA LEU A 404 -10.58 11.95 0.82
C LEU A 404 -11.79 12.18 -0.09
N ALA A 405 -11.77 11.64 -1.31
CA ALA A 405 -12.90 11.68 -2.23
C ALA A 405 -14.13 10.96 -1.63
N ILE A 406 -13.94 9.78 -1.03
CA ILE A 406 -15.01 9.02 -0.36
C ILE A 406 -15.52 9.74 0.91
N ALA A 407 -14.63 10.45 1.60
CA ALA A 407 -14.93 11.21 2.81
C ALA A 407 -15.48 12.62 2.55
N ALA A 408 -15.45 13.12 1.31
CA ALA A 408 -15.74 14.50 0.95
C ALA A 408 -14.90 15.52 1.77
N LEU A 409 -13.62 15.21 2.00
CA LEU A 409 -12.66 16.07 2.69
C LEU A 409 -11.54 16.53 1.75
N LYS A 410 -10.79 17.55 2.17
CA LYS A 410 -9.57 18.01 1.49
C LYS A 410 -8.33 17.56 2.25
N MET A 411 -7.19 17.48 1.57
CA MET A 411 -5.92 17.05 2.18
C MET A 411 -5.56 17.88 3.42
N ARG A 412 -5.73 19.21 3.34
CA ARG A 412 -5.52 20.14 4.46
C ARG A 412 -6.33 19.82 5.72
N ASP A 413 -7.44 19.09 5.60
CA ASP A 413 -8.33 18.76 6.72
C ASP A 413 -7.77 17.59 7.56
N ILE A 414 -6.93 16.74 6.96
CA ILE A 414 -6.35 15.56 7.63
C ILE A 414 -4.83 15.66 7.84
N LEU A 415 -4.11 16.47 7.03
CA LEU A 415 -2.64 16.48 7.01
C LEU A 415 -2.03 16.71 8.40
N GLY A 416 -2.71 17.50 9.24
CA GLY A 416 -2.19 17.77 10.57
C GLY A 416 -2.12 16.54 11.47
N TYR A 417 -3.10 15.65 11.35
CA TYR A 417 -3.15 14.41 12.12
C TYR A 417 -2.24 13.34 11.50
N THR A 418 -2.17 13.26 10.18
CA THR A 418 -1.29 12.29 9.51
C THR A 418 0.20 12.66 9.65
N MET A 419 0.54 13.95 9.82
CA MET A 419 1.88 14.38 10.20
C MET A 419 2.28 13.85 11.59
N VAL A 420 1.34 13.76 12.53
CA VAL A 420 1.60 13.16 13.85
C VAL A 420 1.93 11.68 13.70
N THR A 421 1.16 10.97 12.87
CA THR A 421 1.45 9.58 12.50
C THR A 421 2.83 9.44 11.86
N LEU A 422 3.20 10.33 10.93
CA LEU A 422 4.51 10.36 10.28
C LEU A 422 5.64 10.46 11.30
N ILE A 423 5.56 11.41 12.23
CA ILE A 423 6.61 11.60 13.24
C ILE A 423 6.68 10.37 14.15
N ALA A 424 5.53 9.89 14.62
CA ALA A 424 5.40 8.75 15.52
C ALA A 424 5.97 7.45 14.91
N SER A 425 5.57 7.11 13.67
CA SER A 425 6.04 5.90 12.99
C SER A 425 7.49 6.02 12.52
N GLY A 426 7.91 7.22 12.07
CA GLY A 426 9.29 7.47 11.63
C GLY A 426 10.33 7.20 12.73
N LEU A 427 10.00 7.53 13.98
CA LEU A 427 10.85 7.18 15.13
C LEU A 427 10.98 5.66 15.30
N VAL A 428 9.87 4.93 15.21
CA VAL A 428 9.87 3.46 15.34
C VAL A 428 10.65 2.80 14.20
N PHE A 429 10.39 3.22 12.96
CA PHE A 429 11.07 2.68 11.77
C PHE A 429 12.57 3.00 11.76
N GLY A 430 12.95 4.24 12.08
CA GLY A 430 14.35 4.65 12.17
C GLY A 430 15.11 3.87 13.24
N VAL A 431 14.53 3.71 14.45
CA VAL A 431 15.14 2.91 15.52
C VAL A 431 15.24 1.44 15.11
N THR A 432 14.20 0.87 14.51
CA THR A 432 14.21 -0.53 14.04
C THR A 432 15.33 -0.74 13.03
N MET A 433 15.44 0.14 12.03
CA MET A 433 16.48 0.04 11.00
C MET A 433 17.90 0.24 11.54
N LEU A 434 18.05 1.03 12.60
CA LEU A 434 19.34 1.19 13.29
C LEU A 434 19.74 -0.08 14.04
N LEU A 435 18.80 -0.69 14.77
CA LEU A 435 19.05 -1.91 15.53
C LEU A 435 19.39 -3.07 14.61
N VAL A 436 18.57 -3.32 13.58
CA VAL A 436 18.78 -4.43 12.64
C VAL A 436 20.06 -4.23 11.82
N GLY A 437 20.34 -3.00 11.36
CA GLY A 437 21.57 -2.69 10.62
C GLY A 437 22.84 -2.96 11.42
N SER A 438 22.79 -2.81 12.75
CA SER A 438 23.93 -3.10 13.63
C SER A 438 24.21 -4.59 13.88
N GLY A 439 23.39 -5.49 13.31
CA GLY A 439 23.49 -6.94 13.50
C GLY A 439 22.90 -7.43 14.83
N ALA A 440 21.97 -6.66 15.41
CA ALA A 440 21.33 -6.95 16.70
C ALA A 440 20.07 -7.81 16.59
#